data_AF-A0A059CS20-F1
#
_entry.id   AF-A0A059CS20-F1
#
_cell.length_a   1.000
_cell.length_b   1.000
_cell.length_c   1.000
_cell.angle_alpha   90.00
_cell.angle_beta   90.00
_cell.angle_gamma   90.00
#
_symmetry.space_group_name_H-M   'P 1'
#
loop_
_entity.id
_entity.type
_entity.pdbx_description
1 polymer ?
#
loop_
_entity_poly.entity_id
_entity_poly.type
_entity_poly.pdbx_seq_one_letter_code
_entity_poly.pdbx_strand_id
1 'polypeptide(L)'
;MAEASSIGRTHQINLIKLYGFCFDPTTMALVYEYMENGSLDGFLFEDKSAINWCKMNEIAVGAAKGIAYLHAECKKRIVHYDIKPGNILLDRNLTSK
;
A
#
# COMPACT_ATOMS: atom_id res chain seq x y z
N MET A 1 16.19 -4.30 -4.11
CA MET A 1 16.04 -5.27 -5.23
C MET A 1 14.83 -6.21 -5.09
N ALA A 2 14.39 -6.60 -3.89
CA ALA A 2 13.22 -7.48 -3.71
C ALA A 2 11.88 -6.84 -4.14
N GLU A 3 11.73 -5.53 -3.93
CA GLU A 3 10.48 -4.80 -4.19
C GLU A 3 10.22 -4.57 -5.69
N ALA A 4 11.21 -4.03 -6.43
CA ALA A 4 11.13 -3.82 -7.88
C ALA A 4 10.92 -5.11 -8.69
N SER A 5 11.43 -6.25 -8.19
CA SER A 5 11.25 -7.57 -8.83
C SER A 5 9.90 -8.22 -8.53
N SER A 6 9.19 -7.78 -7.47
CA SER A 6 7.95 -8.39 -7.00
C SER A 6 6.69 -7.61 -7.42
N ILE A 7 6.77 -6.29 -7.60
CA ILE A 7 5.60 -5.40 -7.76
C ILE A 7 5.31 -5.00 -9.23
N GLY A 8 6.23 -5.24 -10.16
CA GLY A 8 6.13 -4.72 -11.54
C GLY A 8 5.02 -5.28 -12.45
N ARG A 9 4.10 -6.14 -11.98
CA ARG A 9 3.09 -6.81 -12.84
C ARG A 9 1.67 -6.93 -12.26
N THR A 10 1.36 -6.28 -11.16
CA THR A 10 0.11 -6.55 -10.42
C THR A 10 -0.84 -5.35 -10.48
N HIS A 11 -1.87 -5.41 -11.31
CA HIS A 11 -3.00 -4.46 -11.31
C HIS A 11 -4.05 -4.94 -10.31
N GLN A 12 -3.82 -4.69 -9.03
CA GLN A 12 -4.80 -4.95 -7.97
C GLN A 12 -5.24 -3.66 -7.30
N ILE A 13 -6.49 -3.64 -6.86
CA ILE A 13 -7.12 -2.43 -6.35
C ILE A 13 -6.58 -2.03 -4.97
N ASN A 14 -6.01 -2.96 -4.19
CA ASN A 14 -5.48 -2.73 -2.83
C ASN A 14 -3.96 -2.96 -2.73
N LEU A 15 -3.21 -2.60 -3.78
CA LEU A 15 -1.75 -2.49 -3.74
C LEU A 15 -1.33 -1.20 -4.44
N ILE A 16 -0.34 -0.51 -3.88
CA ILE A 16 0.25 0.66 -4.50
C ILE A 16 0.98 0.31 -5.80
N LYS A 17 0.68 1.05 -6.87
CA LYS A 17 1.29 0.87 -8.18
C LYS A 17 2.69 1.47 -8.22
N LEU A 18 3.69 0.65 -8.54
CA LEU A 18 5.04 1.09 -8.89
C LEU A 18 5.06 1.53 -10.37
N TYR A 19 5.34 2.81 -10.63
CA TYR A 19 5.52 3.34 -11.98
C TYR A 19 6.92 3.12 -12.54
N GLY A 20 7.93 3.13 -11.69
CA GLY A 20 9.31 2.98 -12.14
C GLY A 20 10.31 3.07 -11.00
N PHE A 21 11.58 3.10 -11.38
CA PHE A 21 12.69 3.18 -10.45
C PHE A 21 13.83 3.97 -11.06
N CYS A 22 14.66 4.56 -10.19
CA CYS A 22 15.96 5.11 -10.54
C CYS A 22 17.04 4.34 -9.77
N PHE A 23 18.05 3.86 -10.49
CA PHE A 23 19.26 3.31 -9.91
C PHE A 23 20.45 3.93 -10.63
N ASP A 24 20.96 5.01 -10.05
CA ASP A 24 22.22 5.63 -10.45
C ASP A 24 23.23 5.53 -9.29
N PRO A 25 24.53 5.80 -9.51
CA PRO A 25 25.56 5.67 -8.47
C PRO A 25 25.32 6.51 -7.21
N THR A 26 24.48 7.54 -7.29
CA THR A 26 24.22 8.51 -6.23
C THR A 26 22.79 8.47 -5.70
N THR A 27 21.86 7.86 -6.45
CA THR A 27 20.43 7.89 -6.19
C THR A 27 19.83 6.52 -6.42
N MET A 28 19.13 6.05 -5.39
CA MET A 28 18.28 4.87 -5.45
C MET A 28 16.87 5.29 -5.06
N ALA A 29 15.94 5.26 -6.02
CA ALA A 29 14.58 5.71 -5.80
C ALA A 29 13.55 4.79 -6.48
N LEU A 30 12.37 4.69 -5.89
CA LEU A 30 11.21 4.02 -6.44
C LEU A 30 10.10 5.07 -6.64
N VAL A 31 9.41 5.00 -7.77
CA VAL A 31 8.36 5.95 -8.13
C VAL A 31 7.02 5.23 -8.06
N TYR A 32 6.17 5.66 -7.14
CA TYR A 32 4.84 5.08 -6.89
C TYR A 32 3.73 6.02 -7.34
N GLU A 33 2.51 5.49 -7.48
CA GLU A 33 1.31 6.32 -7.47
C GLU A 33 1.20 7.11 -6.15
N TYR A 34 0.69 8.34 -6.23
CA TYR A 34 0.57 9.21 -5.07
C TYR A 34 -0.72 8.93 -4.30
N MET A 35 -0.64 8.95 -2.97
CA MET A 35 -1.74 8.69 -2.06
C MET A 35 -2.09 9.98 -1.32
N GLU A 36 -3.18 10.64 -1.71
CA GLU A 36 -3.49 12.00 -1.24
C GLU A 36 -3.77 12.09 0.26
N ASN A 37 -4.26 11.01 0.86
CA ASN A 37 -4.59 10.97 2.29
C ASN A 37 -3.43 10.43 3.15
N GLY A 38 -2.31 10.03 2.54
CA GLY A 38 -1.17 9.48 3.27
C GLY A 38 -1.49 8.14 3.95
N SER A 39 -0.89 7.89 5.10
CA SER A 39 -0.95 6.63 5.83
C SER A 39 -2.07 6.57 6.86
N LEU A 40 -2.54 5.34 7.15
CA LEU A 40 -3.63 5.08 8.08
C LEU A 40 -3.29 5.47 9.54
N ASP A 41 -2.03 5.38 9.94
CA ASP A 41 -1.59 5.80 11.29
C ASP A 41 -1.92 7.27 11.60
N GLY A 42 -1.87 8.16 10.60
CA GLY A 42 -2.27 9.55 10.76
C GLY A 42 -3.74 9.73 11.14
N PHE A 43 -4.61 8.82 10.69
CA PHE A 43 -6.03 8.83 11.07
C PHE A 43 -6.29 8.14 12.40
N LEU A 44 -5.44 7.17 12.78
CA LEU A 44 -5.59 6.43 14.04
C LEU A 44 -5.01 7.16 15.25
N PHE A 45 -3.91 7.91 15.06
CA PHE A 45 -3.12 8.46 16.17
C PHE A 45 -2.91 9.97 16.11
N GLU A 46 -3.02 10.60 14.93
CA GLU A 46 -2.73 12.04 14.76
C GLU A 46 -3.99 12.89 14.53
N ASP A 47 -5.18 12.30 14.68
CA ASP A 47 -6.49 12.97 14.56
C ASP A 47 -6.67 13.77 13.25
N LYS A 48 -6.08 13.29 12.14
CA LYS A 48 -6.14 13.95 10.82
C LYS A 48 -7.55 14.08 10.24
N SER A 49 -8.51 13.34 10.78
CA SER A 49 -9.97 13.51 10.65
C SER A 49 -10.65 12.25 11.20
N ALA A 50 -11.81 12.41 11.84
CA ALA A 50 -12.55 11.28 12.37
C ALA A 50 -13.09 10.38 11.23
N ILE A 51 -12.42 9.25 10.99
CA ILE A 51 -12.94 8.17 10.12
C ILE A 51 -14.03 7.43 10.90
N ASN A 52 -15.25 7.37 10.35
CA ASN A 52 -16.32 6.60 10.96
C ASN A 52 -16.04 5.08 10.90
N TRP A 53 -16.70 4.32 11.78
CA TRP A 53 -16.48 2.87 11.89
C TRP A 53 -16.70 2.12 10.57
N CYS A 54 -17.75 2.47 9.81
CA CYS A 54 -18.04 1.81 8.53
C CYS A 54 -16.86 1.96 7.56
N LYS A 55 -16.29 3.18 7.49
CA LYS A 55 -15.16 3.45 6.61
C LYS A 55 -13.87 2.78 7.09
N MET A 56 -13.64 2.73 8.40
CA MET A 56 -12.53 1.97 8.98
C MET A 56 -12.62 0.47 8.64
N ASN A 57 -13.82 -0.09 8.68
CA ASN A 57 -14.07 -1.48 8.28
C ASN A 57 -13.78 -1.71 6.78
N GLU A 58 -14.18 -0.78 5.90
CA GLU A 58 -13.82 -0.85 4.47
C GLU A 58 -12.31 -0.86 4.25
N ILE A 59 -11.58 0.03 4.95
CA ILE A 59 -10.12 0.12 4.89
C ILE A 59 -9.48 -1.19 5.34
N ALA A 60 -9.92 -1.76 6.45
CA ALA A 60 -9.41 -3.03 6.97
C ALA A 60 -9.65 -4.19 6.00
N VAL A 61 -10.84 -4.26 5.40
CA VAL A 61 -11.17 -5.25 4.37
C VAL A 61 -10.27 -5.08 3.13
N GLY A 62 -10.03 -3.84 2.69
CA GLY A 62 -9.13 -3.55 1.59
C GLY A 62 -7.69 -3.97 1.87
N ALA A 63 -7.17 -3.68 3.07
CA ALA A 63 -5.82 -4.11 3.46
C ALA A 63 -5.71 -5.65 3.51
N ALA A 64 -6.73 -6.33 4.04
CA ALA A 64 -6.79 -7.79 4.06
C ALA A 64 -6.81 -8.39 2.64
N LYS A 65 -7.52 -7.76 1.69
CA LYS A 65 -7.50 -8.16 0.27
C LYS A 65 -6.12 -8.01 -0.35
N GLY A 66 -5.42 -6.90 -0.09
CA GLY A 66 -4.04 -6.70 -0.54
C GLY A 66 -3.10 -7.80 -0.03
N ILE A 67 -3.19 -8.13 1.27
CA ILE A 67 -2.39 -9.20 1.89
C ILE A 67 -2.74 -10.57 1.30
N ALA A 68 -4.03 -10.88 1.15
CA ALA A 68 -4.49 -12.14 0.58
C ALA A 68 -3.95 -12.32 -0.85
N TYR A 69 -3.96 -11.26 -1.65
CA TYR A 69 -3.40 -11.26 -3.00
C TYR A 69 -1.91 -11.60 -3.00
N LEU A 70 -1.10 -10.94 -2.15
CA LEU A 70 0.33 -11.20 -2.03
C LEU A 70 0.63 -12.67 -1.67
N HIS A 71 -0.22 -13.28 -0.83
CA HIS A 71 -0.01 -14.62 -0.32
C HIS A 71 -0.50 -15.74 -1.25
N ALA A 72 -1.62 -15.52 -1.95
CA ALA A 72 -2.34 -16.58 -2.64
C ALA A 72 -2.45 -16.39 -4.17
N GLU A 73 -2.43 -15.15 -4.65
CA GLU A 73 -2.72 -14.84 -6.07
C GLU A 73 -1.46 -14.46 -6.87
N CYS A 74 -0.39 -14.03 -6.20
CA CYS A 74 0.91 -13.82 -6.85
C CYS A 74 1.55 -15.15 -7.30
N LYS A 75 2.13 -15.16 -8.52
CA LYS A 75 2.83 -16.34 -9.08
C LYS A 75 3.87 -16.95 -8.14
N LYS A 76 4.55 -16.08 -7.40
CA LYS A 76 5.40 -16.44 -6.27
C LYS A 76 4.78 -15.80 -5.04
N ARG A 77 4.60 -16.57 -3.97
CA ARG A 77 4.15 -16.03 -2.68
C ARG A 77 5.08 -14.91 -2.24
N ILE A 78 4.53 -13.73 -1.98
CA ILE A 78 5.25 -12.56 -1.47
C ILE A 78 4.89 -12.40 0.00
N VAL A 79 5.88 -12.30 0.88
CA VAL A 79 5.66 -11.97 2.29
C VAL A 79 6.10 -10.51 2.47
N HIS A 80 5.20 -9.64 2.94
CA HIS A 80 5.46 -8.21 3.09
C HIS A 80 6.44 -7.88 4.23
N TYR A 81 6.44 -8.69 5.30
CA TYR A 81 7.27 -8.56 6.52
C TYR A 81 7.03 -7.32 7.39
N ASP A 82 6.51 -6.21 6.87
CA ASP A 82 6.31 -4.97 7.64
C ASP A 82 4.85 -4.46 7.56
N ILE A 83 3.88 -5.33 7.89
CA ILE A 83 2.47 -4.92 7.88
C ILE A 83 2.18 -4.10 9.14
N LYS A 84 1.87 -2.82 8.96
CA LYS A 84 1.53 -1.86 10.02
C LYS A 84 0.70 -0.70 9.44
N PRO A 85 -0.04 0.08 10.26
CA PRO A 85 -0.87 1.18 9.75
C PRO A 85 -0.11 2.23 8.94
N GLY A 86 1.16 2.50 9.28
CA GLY A 86 2.02 3.42 8.50
C GLY A 86 2.34 2.97 7.07
N ASN A 87 2.15 1.68 6.76
CA ASN A 87 2.36 1.12 5.42
C ASN A 87 1.03 0.80 4.71
N ILE A 88 -0.12 1.17 5.29
CA ILE A 88 -1.42 1.13 4.62
C ILE A 88 -1.71 2.55 4.17
N LEU A 89 -1.61 2.80 2.87
CA LEU A 89 -1.81 4.13 2.32
C LEU A 89 -3.22 4.30 1.78
N LEU A 90 -3.71 5.54 1.79
CA LEU A 90 -5.09 5.87 1.44
C LEU A 90 -5.12 6.80 0.22
N ASP A 91 -5.86 6.39 -0.81
CA ASP A 91 -6.16 7.23 -1.96
C ASP A 91 -7.14 8.36 -1.60
N ARG A 92 -7.45 9.25 -2.55
CA ARG A 92 -8.44 10.33 -2.41
C ARG A 92 -9.78 9.90 -1.81
N ASN A 93 -10.24 8.67 -2.06
CA ASN A 93 -11.55 8.16 -1.63
C ASN A 93 -11.46 7.36 -0.31
N LEU A 94 -10.34 7.46 0.40
CA LEU A 94 -10.01 6.68 1.59
C LEU A 94 -10.10 5.16 1.32
N THR A 95 -9.67 4.74 0.13
CA THR A 95 -9.48 3.32 -0.22
C THR A 95 -8.07 2.92 0.15
N SER A 96 -7.90 1.77 0.82
CA SER A 96 -6.59 1.26 1.22
C SER A 96 -5.82 0.61 0.08
N LYS A 97 -4.52 0.87 0.07
CA LYS A 97 -3.53 0.43 -0.91
C LYS A 97 -2.27 -0.06 -0.22
#